data_AF-A0A8C0CB30-F1
#
_entry.id   AF-A0A8C0CB30-F1
#
_cell.length_a   1.000
_cell.length_b   1.000
_cell.length_c   1.000
_cell.angle_alpha   90.00
_cell.angle_beta   90.00
_cell.angle_gamma   90.00
#
_symmetry.space_group_name_H-M   'P 1'
#
loop_
_entity.id
_entity.type
_entity.pdbx_description
1 polymer ?
#
loop_
_entity_poly.entity_id
_entity_poly.type
_entity_poly.pdbx_seq_one_letter_code
_entity_poly.pdbx_strand_id
1 'polypeptide(L)'
;LSGRGPNLEKVATLLQKLNSDPQFVLAQHAGTTHDLLDICLKRATVQGVQHVFQQAVHPEGKPTTNQKSSGRCWIFPWRLIKTDMIPSYCSELRGNTALLESWLSRGLEKVGERTTKTLS
;
A
#
# COMPACT_ATOMS: atom_id res chain seq x y z
N LEU A 1 18.52 -8.35 39.59
CA LEU A 1 17.49 -8.15 38.54
C LEU A 1 17.65 -9.24 37.47
N SER A 2 17.12 -10.45 37.67
CA SER A 2 17.22 -11.53 36.66
C SER A 2 16.00 -12.47 36.77
N GLY A 3 14.83 -11.98 36.38
CA GLY A 3 13.58 -12.76 36.45
C GLY A 3 12.63 -12.55 35.28
N ARG A 4 13.03 -11.75 34.29
CA ARG A 4 12.24 -11.41 33.09
C ARG A 4 12.98 -11.76 31.79
N GLY A 5 13.91 -12.71 31.85
CA GLY A 5 14.62 -13.22 30.69
C GLY A 5 14.05 -14.55 30.20
N PRO A 6 14.23 -14.90 28.93
CA PRO A 6 13.84 -16.22 28.42
C PRO A 6 14.59 -17.32 29.18
N ASN A 7 13.88 -18.41 29.50
CA ASN A 7 14.48 -19.58 30.12
C ASN A 7 15.33 -20.34 29.08
N LEU A 8 16.63 -20.43 29.31
CA LEU A 8 17.61 -20.98 28.36
C LEU A 8 17.34 -22.46 28.02
N GLU A 9 16.90 -23.27 28.99
CA GLU A 9 16.59 -24.69 28.77
C GLU A 9 15.38 -24.87 27.85
N LYS A 10 14.34 -24.04 28.04
CA LYS A 10 13.16 -24.04 27.17
C LYS A 10 13.51 -23.58 25.75
N VAL A 11 14.39 -22.59 25.60
CA VAL A 11 14.87 -22.13 24.30
C VAL A 11 15.66 -23.25 23.59
N ALA A 12 16.58 -23.90 24.28
CA ALA A 12 17.37 -25.00 23.70
C ALA A 12 16.48 -26.16 23.23
N THR A 13 15.49 -26.55 24.04
CA THR A 13 14.52 -27.60 23.70
C THR A 13 13.68 -27.21 22.48
N LEU A 14 13.25 -25.95 22.41
CA LEU A 14 12.47 -25.44 21.27
C LEU A 14 13.30 -25.44 19.98
N LEU A 15 14.57 -25.01 20.03
CA LEU A 15 15.45 -25.03 18.87
C LEU A 15 15.73 -26.46 18.38
N GLN A 16 15.93 -27.41 19.29
CA GLN A 16 16.06 -28.83 18.91
C GLN A 16 14.81 -29.33 18.18
N LYS A 17 13.63 -29.00 18.71
CA LYS A 17 12.35 -29.38 18.08
C LYS A 17 12.16 -28.73 16.71
N LEU A 18 12.51 -27.47 16.55
CA LEU A 18 12.40 -26.77 15.27
C LEU A 18 13.40 -27.32 14.24
N ASN A 19 14.65 -27.54 14.63
CA ASN A 19 15.67 -28.08 13.74
C ASN A 19 15.43 -29.55 13.35
N SER A 20 14.60 -30.28 14.10
CA SER A 20 14.16 -31.62 13.68
C SER A 20 13.07 -31.61 12.61
N ASP A 21 12.41 -30.47 12.37
CA ASP A 21 11.38 -30.34 11.35
C ASP A 21 12.00 -29.93 9.99
N PRO A 22 11.94 -30.78 8.96
CA PRO A 22 12.50 -30.46 7.65
C PRO A 22 11.81 -29.25 6.99
N GLN A 23 10.54 -28.97 7.29
CA GLN A 23 9.85 -27.79 6.78
C GLN A 23 10.41 -26.51 7.38
N PHE A 24 10.73 -26.53 8.68
CA PHE A 24 11.36 -25.42 9.36
C PHE A 24 12.76 -25.14 8.80
N VAL A 25 13.57 -26.19 8.60
CA VAL A 25 14.91 -26.07 8.02
C VAL A 25 14.85 -25.48 6.61
N LEU A 26 13.93 -25.96 5.76
CA LEU A 26 13.73 -25.40 4.42
C LEU A 26 13.32 -23.93 4.47
N ALA A 27 12.36 -23.57 5.32
CA ALA A 27 11.92 -22.20 5.49
C ALA A 27 13.04 -21.28 6.01
N GLN A 28 13.90 -21.77 6.90
CA GLN A 28 15.05 -21.03 7.41
C GLN A 28 16.10 -20.78 6.32
N HIS A 29 16.41 -21.79 5.49
CA HIS A 29 17.33 -21.61 4.37
C HIS A 29 16.80 -20.59 3.36
N ALA A 30 15.52 -20.68 3.00
CA ALA A 30 14.91 -19.73 2.10
C ALA A 30 14.87 -18.31 2.73
N GLY A 31 14.41 -18.20 3.97
CA GLY A 31 14.20 -16.94 4.70
C GLY A 31 15.47 -16.16 5.05
N THR A 32 16.62 -16.81 5.08
CA THR A 32 17.92 -16.16 5.31
C THR A 32 18.58 -15.67 4.03
N THR A 33 18.11 -16.12 2.87
CA THR A 33 18.74 -15.85 1.55
C THR A 33 17.88 -15.02 0.60
N HIS A 34 16.56 -14.95 0.81
CA HIS A 34 15.62 -14.24 -0.06
C HIS A 34 14.67 -13.33 0.76
N ASP A 35 13.96 -12.43 0.06
CA ASP A 35 12.92 -11.60 0.68
C ASP A 35 11.73 -12.45 1.15
N LEU A 36 11.20 -12.14 2.34
CA LEU A 36 10.12 -12.91 2.94
C LEU A 36 8.84 -12.89 2.12
N LEU A 37 8.54 -11.78 1.43
CA LEU A 37 7.35 -11.67 0.58
C LEU A 37 7.45 -12.59 -0.63
N ASP A 38 8.65 -12.72 -1.20
CA ASP A 38 8.88 -13.60 -2.36
C ASP A 38 8.74 -15.07 -1.97
N ILE A 39 9.29 -15.49 -0.83
CA ILE A 39 9.23 -16.89 -0.37
C ILE A 39 7.79 -17.25 0.06
N CYS A 40 7.07 -16.32 0.67
CA CYS A 40 5.70 -16.54 1.12
C CYS A 40 4.67 -16.44 -0.03
N LEU A 41 5.11 -16.04 -1.23
CA LEU A 41 4.23 -15.90 -2.39
C LEU A 41 3.72 -17.27 -2.87
N LYS A 42 2.42 -17.50 -2.74
CA LYS A 42 1.82 -18.76 -3.21
C LYS A 42 1.66 -18.76 -4.73
N ARG A 43 2.54 -19.51 -5.42
CA ARG A 43 2.54 -19.64 -6.89
C ARG A 43 1.17 -19.99 -7.48
N ALA A 44 0.45 -20.94 -6.88
CA ALA A 44 -0.88 -21.33 -7.36
C ALA A 44 -1.88 -20.17 -7.35
N THR A 45 -1.81 -19.28 -6.36
CA THR A 45 -2.64 -18.08 -6.30
C THR A 45 -2.29 -17.13 -7.43
N VAL A 46 -1.01 -16.81 -7.59
CA VAL A 46 -0.52 -15.87 -8.61
C VAL A 46 -0.86 -16.34 -10.02
N GLN A 47 -0.70 -17.65 -10.29
CA GLN A 47 -1.04 -18.23 -11.60
C GLN A 47 -2.54 -18.28 -11.87
N GLY A 48 -3.36 -18.37 -10.81
CA GLY A 48 -4.82 -18.37 -10.93
C GLY A 48 -5.43 -16.99 -11.13
N VAL A 49 -4.69 -15.91 -10.87
CA VAL A 49 -5.21 -14.54 -11.06
C VAL A 49 -5.40 -14.25 -12.55
N GLN A 50 -6.61 -13.89 -12.94
CA GLN A 50 -6.94 -13.38 -14.27
C GLN A 50 -7.31 -11.91 -14.20
N HIS A 51 -6.62 -11.07 -14.97
CA HIS A 51 -6.94 -9.64 -15.11
C HIS A 51 -7.95 -9.40 -16.23
N VAL A 52 -9.05 -10.16 -16.22
CA VAL A 52 -10.17 -10.06 -17.17
C VAL A 52 -11.44 -9.75 -16.38
N PHE A 53 -12.09 -8.65 -16.75
CA PHE A 53 -13.26 -8.14 -16.03
C PHE A 53 -14.46 -8.09 -16.98
N GLN A 54 -15.62 -8.58 -16.53
CA GLN A 54 -16.86 -8.59 -17.33
C GLN A 54 -17.42 -7.18 -17.57
N GLN A 55 -17.23 -6.30 -16.59
CA GLN A 55 -17.62 -4.91 -16.63
C GLN A 55 -16.37 -4.07 -16.43
N ALA A 56 -16.02 -3.27 -17.43
CA ALA A 56 -14.90 -2.35 -17.39
C ALA A 56 -15.40 -0.94 -17.70
N VAL A 57 -14.95 0.03 -16.92
CA VAL A 57 -15.10 1.45 -17.26
C VAL A 57 -14.15 1.75 -18.41
N HIS A 58 -14.59 2.58 -19.36
CA HIS A 58 -13.75 2.95 -20.50
C HIS A 58 -12.45 3.59 -19.99
N PRO A 59 -11.27 3.11 -20.43
CA PRO A 59 -10.00 3.56 -19.86
C PRO A 59 -9.66 4.98 -20.35
N GLU A 60 -10.06 6.00 -19.58
CA GLU A 60 -9.73 7.41 -19.86
C GLU A 60 -8.37 7.84 -19.26
N GLY A 61 -7.73 6.96 -18.48
CA GLY A 61 -6.53 7.27 -17.68
C GLY A 61 -5.18 6.94 -18.30
N LYS A 62 -4.90 7.33 -19.55
CA LYS A 62 -3.56 7.20 -20.15
C LYS A 62 -2.81 8.55 -20.09
N PRO A 63 -1.57 8.62 -19.58
CA PRO A 63 -0.73 7.54 -19.05
C PRO A 63 -1.03 7.17 -17.59
N THR A 64 -0.66 5.95 -17.20
CA THR A 64 -0.65 5.50 -15.79
C THR A 64 0.10 6.50 -14.92
N THR A 65 -0.49 6.89 -13.80
CA THR A 65 0.09 7.87 -12.88
C THR A 65 1.09 7.22 -11.92
N ASN A 66 2.12 7.96 -11.48
CA ASN A 66 3.11 7.49 -10.51
C ASN A 66 3.32 8.56 -9.42
N GLN A 67 3.01 8.22 -8.17
CA GLN A 67 3.13 9.12 -7.02
C GLN A 67 4.57 9.32 -6.52
N LYS A 68 5.51 8.51 -7.01
CA LYS A 68 6.92 8.48 -6.59
C LYS A 68 7.01 8.35 -5.05
N SER A 69 8.01 8.97 -4.43
CA SER A 69 8.21 9.00 -2.98
C SER A 69 7.34 10.08 -2.31
N SER A 70 6.01 10.05 -2.52
CA SER A 70 5.08 10.97 -1.86
C SER A 70 3.91 10.22 -1.21
N GLY A 71 3.39 10.77 -0.10
CA GLY A 71 2.21 10.24 0.60
C GLY A 71 0.87 10.68 -0.01
N ARG A 72 0.84 10.99 -1.32
CA ARG A 72 -0.32 11.60 -2.01
C ARG A 72 -1.29 10.57 -2.60
N CYS A 73 -1.19 9.29 -2.21
CA CYS A 73 -1.98 8.19 -2.76
C CYS A 73 -3.50 8.44 -2.72
N TRP A 74 -4.00 9.20 -1.73
CA TRP A 74 -5.41 9.54 -1.60
C TRP A 74 -5.91 10.54 -2.65
N ILE A 75 -5.03 11.34 -3.26
CA ILE A 75 -5.37 12.32 -4.32
C ILE A 75 -5.45 11.64 -5.69
N PHE A 76 -4.67 10.58 -5.91
CA PHE A 76 -4.53 9.95 -7.22
C PHE A 76 -5.85 9.36 -7.77
N PRO A 77 -6.71 8.72 -6.94
CA PRO A 77 -8.06 8.30 -7.35
C PRO A 77 -8.96 9.45 -7.79
N TRP A 78 -8.84 10.64 -7.18
CA TRP A 78 -9.64 11.82 -7.56
C TRP A 78 -9.39 12.25 -9.01
N ARG A 79 -8.19 11.97 -9.55
CA ARG A 79 -7.87 12.22 -10.95
C ARG A 79 -8.70 11.39 -11.92
N LEU A 80 -9.13 10.18 -11.52
CA LEU A 80 -9.97 9.28 -12.32
C LEU A 80 -11.44 9.72 -12.35
N ILE A 81 -11.92 10.40 -11.30
CA ILE A 81 -13.31 10.90 -11.24
C ILE A 81 -13.53 12.09 -12.20
N LYS A 82 -12.48 12.87 -12.49
CA LYS A 82 -12.58 14.03 -13.39
C LYS A 82 -12.72 13.67 -14.88
N THR A 83 -12.40 12.44 -15.29
CA THR A 83 -12.49 12.00 -16.68
C THR A 83 -13.94 11.62 -17.05
N ASP A 84 -14.63 10.86 -16.19
CA ASP A 84 -16.03 10.46 -16.44
C ASP A 84 -17.03 11.62 -16.26
N MET A 85 -16.61 12.69 -15.56
CA MET A 85 -17.43 13.87 -15.28
C MET A 85 -16.94 15.08 -16.11
N ILE A 86 -17.47 15.16 -17.33
CA ILE A 86 -17.77 16.37 -18.12
C ILE A 86 -16.76 16.74 -19.26
N PRO A 87 -17.08 16.41 -20.54
CA PRO A 87 -16.46 17.07 -21.71
C PRO A 87 -16.70 18.59 -21.75
N SER A 88 -17.83 19.05 -21.19
CA SER A 88 -18.28 20.45 -21.15
C SER A 88 -17.65 21.39 -20.09
N TYR A 89 -16.90 20.90 -19.08
CA TYR A 89 -16.31 21.72 -18.00
C TYR A 89 -14.77 21.63 -18.01
N CYS A 90 -14.21 20.72 -18.82
CA CYS A 90 -12.79 20.39 -18.84
C CYS A 90 -11.94 21.29 -19.76
N SER A 91 -12.52 22.26 -20.47
CA SER A 91 -11.72 23.21 -21.27
C SER A 91 -10.93 24.19 -20.39
N GLU A 92 -11.44 24.58 -19.22
CA GLU A 92 -10.83 25.62 -18.37
C GLU A 92 -9.80 25.10 -17.36
N LEU A 93 -9.86 23.82 -16.97
CA LEU A 93 -8.99 23.26 -15.92
C LEU A 93 -7.76 22.51 -16.44
N ARG A 94 -7.56 22.44 -17.76
CA ARG A 94 -6.43 21.74 -18.40
C ARG A 94 -5.05 22.34 -18.11
N GLY A 95 -4.97 23.48 -17.42
CA GLY A 95 -3.74 24.27 -17.38
C GLY A 95 -2.74 23.97 -16.27
N ASN A 96 -3.14 23.46 -15.09
CA ASN A 96 -2.17 23.45 -13.98
C ASN A 96 -2.48 22.47 -12.84
N THR A 97 -1.89 21.27 -12.90
CA THR A 97 -1.91 20.30 -11.79
C THR A 97 -1.37 20.91 -10.49
N ALA A 98 -0.43 21.86 -10.55
CA ALA A 98 0.10 22.53 -9.37
C ALA A 98 -0.93 23.47 -8.70
N LEU A 99 -1.85 24.07 -9.45
CA LEU A 99 -2.93 24.88 -8.88
C LEU A 99 -3.96 24.02 -8.15
N LEU A 100 -4.30 22.85 -8.69
CA LEU A 100 -5.19 21.90 -8.01
C LEU A 100 -4.56 21.38 -6.70
N GLU A 101 -3.26 21.08 -6.72
CA GLU A 101 -2.52 20.70 -5.50
C GLU A 101 -2.48 21.83 -4.48
N SER A 102 -2.19 23.07 -4.90
CA SER A 102 -2.20 24.24 -4.01
C SER A 102 -3.59 24.48 -3.40
N TRP A 103 -4.65 24.34 -4.20
CA TRP A 103 -6.03 24.48 -3.73
C TRP A 103 -6.44 23.39 -2.73
N LEU A 104 -6.08 22.13 -3.00
CA LEU A 104 -6.38 21.00 -2.11
C LEU A 104 -5.58 21.08 -0.80
N SER A 105 -4.30 21.46 -0.85
CA SER A 105 -3.50 21.69 0.35
C SER A 105 -4.04 22.83 1.21
N ARG A 106 -4.44 23.96 0.60
CA ARG A 106 -5.10 25.07 1.32
C ARG A 106 -6.48 24.69 1.86
N GLY A 107 -7.21 23.81 1.17
CA GLY A 107 -8.49 23.28 1.63
C GLY A 107 -8.34 22.41 2.87
N LEU A 108 -7.32 21.54 2.91
CA LEU A 108 -7.02 20.68 4.06
C LEU A 108 -6.52 21.46 5.28
N GLU A 109 -5.70 22.51 5.09
CA GLU A 109 -5.34 23.44 6.18
C GLU A 109 -6.59 24.05 6.83
N LYS A 110 -7.54 24.52 6.00
CA LYS A 110 -8.81 25.10 6.50
C LYS A 110 -9.74 24.08 7.18
N VAL A 111 -9.65 22.80 6.83
CA VAL A 111 -10.38 21.72 7.53
C VAL A 111 -9.71 21.41 8.87
N GLY A 112 -8.38 21.32 8.91
CA GLY A 112 -7.61 21.13 10.14
C GLY A 112 -7.82 22.25 11.17
N GLU A 113 -7.89 23.50 10.69
CA GLU A 113 -8.14 24.68 11.53
C GLU A 113 -9.60 24.77 12.03
N ARG A 114 -10.54 24.11 11.34
CA ARG A 114 -11.95 24.02 11.77
C ARG A 114 -12.13 22.95 12.85
N THR A 115 -11.39 21.84 12.78
CA THR A 115 -11.39 20.80 13.81
C THR A 115 -10.76 21.26 15.14
N THR A 116 -9.75 22.13 15.12
CA THR A 116 -9.16 22.68 16.35
C THR A 116 -10.03 23.75 17.03
N LYS A 117 -10.84 24.49 16.26
CA LYS A 117 -11.79 25.48 16.80
C LYS A 117 -13.10 24.90 17.33
N THR A 118 -13.38 23.61 17.10
CA THR A 118 -14.59 22.94 17.61
C THR A 118 -14.32 22.11 18.88
N LEU A 119 -13.04 21.98 19.28
CA LEU A 119 -12.58 21.29 20.49
C LEU A 119 -12.01 22.25 21.54
N SER A 120 -12.29 23.55 21.43
CA SER A 120 -11.89 24.59 22.39
C SER A 120 -13.09 25.37 22.89
#